data_AF-A0A956I9J4-F1
#
_entry.id   AF-A0A956I9J4-F1
#
_cell.length_a   1.000
_cell.length_b   1.000
_cell.length_c   1.000
_cell.angle_alpha   90.00
_cell.angle_beta   90.00
_cell.angle_gamma   90.00
#
_symmetry.space_group_name_H-M   'P 1'
#
loop_
_entity.id
_entity.type
_entity.pdbx_description
1 polymer ?
#
loop_
_entity_poly.entity_id
_entity_poly.type
_entity_poly.pdbx_seq_one_letter_code
_entity_poly.pdbx_strand_id
1 'polypeptide(L)'
;MHRLAFCFLLACGPSIPREQLLDDLARAVEAPVADAEGSAQHSRVVQAAVDGDALLGLRRFEVEAKIGRGDDCSRHARCDELGFESDDWFYHVGAMGGGFGGQVPLLIVGFDRAGVVIKVWNLRTHE
;
A
#
# COMPACT_ATOMS: atom_id res chain seq x y z
N MET A 1 -52.19 12.66 -11.24
CA MET A 1 -51.53 11.41 -10.79
C MET A 1 -50.06 11.50 -11.20
N HIS A 2 -49.17 11.89 -10.29
CA HIS A 2 -47.74 11.99 -10.58
C HIS A 2 -46.97 11.27 -9.47
N ARG A 3 -46.56 10.03 -9.74
CA ARG A 3 -45.55 9.31 -8.95
C ARG A 3 -44.38 9.01 -9.88
N LEU A 4 -43.42 9.93 -9.88
CA LEU A 4 -42.08 9.71 -10.40
C LEU A 4 -41.39 8.73 -9.45
N ALA A 5 -41.26 7.48 -9.88
CA ALA A 5 -40.50 6.47 -9.17
C ALA A 5 -39.01 6.77 -9.34
N PHE A 6 -38.37 7.05 -8.21
CA PHE A 6 -36.94 7.29 -8.05
C PHE A 6 -36.18 5.98 -8.34
N CYS A 7 -35.37 5.95 -9.41
CA CYS A 7 -34.44 4.85 -9.67
C CYS A 7 -33.31 4.88 -8.62
N PHE A 8 -33.28 3.88 -7.74
CA PHE A 8 -32.09 3.55 -6.94
C PHE A 8 -31.02 2.96 -7.88
N LEU A 9 -30.09 3.80 -8.34
CA LEU A 9 -28.83 3.31 -8.92
C LEU A 9 -27.94 2.86 -7.76
N LEU A 10 -27.97 1.55 -7.49
CA LEU A 10 -26.95 0.87 -6.71
C LEU A 10 -25.63 1.00 -7.46
N ALA A 11 -24.78 1.96 -7.06
CA ALA A 11 -23.40 2.05 -7.50
C ALA A 11 -22.57 0.93 -6.85
N CYS A 12 -22.87 -0.34 -7.16
CA CYS A 12 -21.94 -1.45 -6.96
C CYS A 12 -20.97 -1.46 -8.15
N GLY A 13 -20.01 -0.54 -8.15
CA GLY A 13 -18.81 -0.73 -8.97
C GLY A 13 -18.09 -1.99 -8.48
N PRO A 14 -17.49 -2.81 -9.37
CA PRO A 14 -16.75 -3.98 -8.93
C PRO A 14 -15.58 -3.53 -8.04
N SER A 15 -15.60 -3.93 -6.77
CA SER A 15 -14.45 -3.79 -5.89
C SER A 15 -13.35 -4.73 -6.37
N ILE A 16 -12.13 -4.23 -6.54
CA ILE A 16 -10.97 -5.06 -6.88
C ILE A 16 -10.80 -6.11 -5.75
N PRO A 17 -10.70 -7.41 -6.07
CA PRO A 17 -10.51 -8.43 -5.05
C PRO A 17 -9.22 -8.20 -4.26
N ARG A 18 -9.28 -8.43 -2.94
CA ARG A 18 -8.13 -8.29 -2.04
C ARG A 18 -6.87 -9.00 -2.54
N GLU A 19 -7.00 -10.22 -3.03
CA GLU A 19 -5.86 -10.99 -3.52
C GLU A 19 -5.21 -10.36 -4.75
N GLN A 20 -6.02 -9.75 -5.64
CA GLN A 20 -5.48 -9.01 -6.77
C GLN A 20 -4.70 -7.78 -6.31
N LEU A 21 -5.18 -7.05 -5.29
CA LEU A 21 -4.45 -5.92 -4.71
C LEU A 21 -3.10 -6.36 -4.10
N LEU A 22 -3.07 -7.53 -3.44
CA LEU A 22 -1.85 -8.09 -2.86
C LEU A 22 -0.86 -8.52 -3.94
N ASP A 23 -1.32 -9.19 -5.00
CA ASP A 23 -0.48 -9.59 -6.12
C ASP A 23 0.07 -8.39 -6.89
N ASP A 24 -0.73 -7.34 -7.07
CA ASP A 24 -0.30 -6.09 -7.69
C ASP A 24 0.76 -5.38 -6.82
N LEU A 25 0.53 -5.32 -5.50
CA LEU A 25 1.46 -4.72 -4.55
C LEU A 25 2.79 -5.48 -4.49
N ALA A 26 2.76 -6.81 -4.44
CA ALA A 26 3.96 -7.65 -4.43
C ALA A 26 4.83 -7.37 -5.65
N ARG A 27 4.23 -7.31 -6.83
CA ARG A 27 4.93 -6.97 -8.07
C ARG A 27 5.51 -5.56 -8.04
N ALA A 28 4.79 -4.58 -7.49
CA ALA A 28 5.28 -3.20 -7.40
C ALA A 28 6.43 -3.03 -6.39
N VAL A 29 6.44 -3.81 -5.29
CA VAL A 29 7.55 -3.81 -4.32
C VAL A 29 8.84 -4.28 -4.98
N GLU A 30 8.78 -5.33 -5.80
CA GLU A 30 9.96 -5.94 -6.43
C GLU A 30 10.41 -5.24 -7.72
N ALA A 31 9.47 -4.69 -8.50
CA ALA A 31 9.78 -4.09 -9.80
C ALA A 31 10.59 -2.80 -9.66
N PRO A 32 11.73 -2.65 -10.35
CA PRO A 32 12.49 -1.41 -10.28
C PRO A 32 11.76 -0.25 -10.94
N VAL A 33 11.95 0.95 -10.42
CA VAL A 33 11.45 2.20 -11.03
C VAL A 33 12.57 2.83 -11.86
N ALA A 34 12.29 3.06 -13.15
CA ALA A 34 13.25 3.65 -14.10
C ALA A 34 13.04 5.15 -14.33
N ASP A 35 11.83 5.66 -14.09
CA ASP A 35 11.43 7.04 -14.35
C ASP A 35 10.27 7.49 -13.45
N ALA A 36 9.87 8.76 -13.59
CA ALA A 36 8.78 9.34 -12.80
C ALA A 36 7.41 8.70 -13.10
N GLU A 37 7.19 8.23 -14.33
CA GLU A 37 5.93 7.58 -14.70
C GLU A 37 5.78 6.23 -13.99
N GLY A 38 6.87 5.44 -13.93
CA GLY A 38 6.94 4.22 -13.13
C GLY A 38 6.70 4.48 -11.64
N SER A 39 7.29 5.53 -11.07
CA SER A 39 7.05 5.94 -9.66
C SER A 39 5.58 6.29 -9.42
N ALA A 40 4.96 7.04 -10.36
CA ALA A 40 3.55 7.39 -10.29
C ALA A 40 2.65 6.15 -10.44
N GLN A 41 3.02 5.18 -11.27
CA GLN A 41 2.30 3.92 -11.40
C GLN A 41 2.36 3.10 -10.12
N HIS A 42 3.53 2.94 -9.51
CA HIS A 42 3.67 2.25 -8.23
C HIS A 42 2.92 2.99 -7.12
N SER A 43 2.91 4.33 -7.10
CA SER A 43 2.09 5.11 -6.15
C SER A 43 0.61 4.73 -6.23
N ARG A 44 0.06 4.57 -7.44
CA ARG A 44 -1.34 4.18 -7.64
C ARG A 44 -1.63 2.76 -7.14
N VAL A 45 -0.71 1.83 -7.36
CA VAL A 45 -0.84 0.44 -6.86
C VAL A 45 -0.85 0.43 -5.34
N VAL A 46 0.10 1.12 -4.70
CA VAL A 46 0.16 1.21 -3.23
C VAL A 46 -1.11 1.86 -2.70
N GLN A 47 -1.57 2.94 -3.33
CA GLN A 47 -2.79 3.61 -2.93
C GLN A 47 -4.01 2.69 -3.00
N ALA A 48 -4.16 1.92 -4.08
CA ALA A 48 -5.26 0.98 -4.23
C ALA A 48 -5.21 -0.13 -3.17
N ALA A 49 -4.02 -0.62 -2.82
CA ALA A 49 -3.85 -1.61 -1.76
C ALA A 49 -4.20 -1.06 -0.37
N VAL A 50 -3.87 0.21 -0.09
CA VAL A 50 -4.24 0.90 1.15
C VAL A 50 -5.74 1.17 1.19
N ASP A 51 -6.33 1.75 0.15
CA ASP A 51 -7.77 2.08 0.10
C ASP A 51 -8.66 0.83 0.11
N GLY A 52 -8.15 -0.29 -0.39
CA GLY A 52 -8.81 -1.59 -0.37
C GLY A 52 -8.52 -2.42 0.89
N ASP A 53 -7.86 -1.86 1.90
CA ASP A 53 -7.52 -2.53 3.16
C ASP A 53 -6.78 -3.87 2.96
N ALA A 54 -6.00 -4.00 1.90
CA ALA A 54 -5.52 -5.29 1.41
C ALA A 54 -4.63 -6.03 2.44
N LEU A 55 -3.89 -5.28 3.26
CA LEU A 55 -3.00 -5.82 4.28
C LEU A 55 -3.65 -5.92 5.67
N LEU A 56 -4.79 -5.26 5.94
CA LEU A 56 -5.38 -5.23 7.28
C LEU A 56 -5.78 -6.64 7.75
N GLY A 57 -5.48 -6.93 9.02
CA GLY A 57 -5.78 -8.22 9.63
C GLY A 57 -4.85 -9.37 9.24
N LEU A 58 -3.90 -9.16 8.31
CA LEU A 58 -2.86 -10.16 8.05
C LEU A 58 -1.90 -10.24 9.24
N ARG A 59 -1.38 -11.42 9.50
CA ARG A 59 -0.26 -11.62 10.41
C ARG A 59 1.05 -11.27 9.73
N ARG A 60 2.06 -10.93 10.52
CA ARG A 60 3.40 -10.58 10.06
C ARG A 60 3.99 -11.60 9.08
N PHE A 61 3.83 -12.90 9.35
CA PHE A 61 4.29 -13.97 8.44
C PHE A 61 3.49 -14.01 7.12
N GLU A 62 2.22 -13.62 7.13
CA GLU A 62 1.39 -13.57 5.92
C GLU A 62 1.78 -12.37 5.06
N VAL A 63 2.05 -11.21 5.69
CA VAL A 63 2.61 -10.04 5.00
C VAL A 63 3.94 -10.39 4.34
N GLU A 64 4.86 -11.02 5.09
CA GLU A 64 6.16 -11.46 4.57
C GLU A 64 6.02 -12.45 3.40
N ALA A 65 5.07 -13.40 3.49
CA ALA A 65 4.81 -14.34 2.42
C ALA A 65 4.18 -13.70 1.17
N LYS A 66 3.42 -12.61 1.33
CA LYS A 66 2.68 -11.96 0.24
C LYS A 66 3.49 -10.90 -0.49
N ILE A 67 4.18 -10.02 0.24
CA ILE A 67 4.87 -8.85 -0.34
C ILE A 67 6.33 -8.75 0.08
N GLY A 68 6.85 -9.77 0.77
CA GLY A 68 8.22 -9.79 1.28
C GLY A 68 8.37 -9.11 2.64
N ARG A 69 9.53 -9.32 3.24
CA ARG A 69 9.93 -8.72 4.52
C ARG A 69 10.28 -7.25 4.33
N GLY A 70 9.62 -6.36 5.07
CA GLY A 70 9.97 -4.94 5.13
C GLY A 70 11.13 -4.64 6.07
N ASP A 71 11.69 -3.43 5.96
CA ASP A 71 12.68 -2.89 6.88
C ASP A 71 12.03 -2.38 8.16
N ASP A 72 12.73 -2.47 9.30
CA ASP A 72 12.19 -2.02 10.59
C ASP A 72 12.06 -0.49 10.65
N CYS A 73 10.90 -0.01 11.11
CA CYS A 73 10.53 1.41 11.17
C CYS A 73 11.49 2.31 11.96
N SER A 74 12.24 1.74 12.90
CA SER A 74 13.36 2.42 13.58
C SER A 74 14.40 3.04 12.63
N ARG A 75 14.45 2.61 11.37
CA ARG A 75 15.39 3.07 10.34
C ARG A 75 14.84 4.19 9.46
N HIS A 76 13.60 4.65 9.68
CA HIS A 76 12.97 5.69 8.87
C HIS A 76 12.23 6.72 9.74
N ALA A 77 12.69 7.98 9.75
CA ALA A 77 12.15 9.05 10.60
C ALA A 77 10.63 9.23 10.51
N ARG A 78 10.07 9.01 9.31
CA ARG A 78 8.64 9.16 9.06
C ARG A 78 7.75 8.16 9.81
N CYS A 79 8.29 7.01 10.23
CA CYS A 79 7.50 6.05 11.01
C CYS A 79 7.10 6.66 12.37
N ASP A 80 8.06 7.22 13.10
CA ASP A 80 7.83 7.84 14.40
C ASP A 80 6.90 9.07 14.30
N GLU A 81 7.12 9.92 13.29
CA GLU A 81 6.26 11.09 13.01
C GLU A 81 4.78 10.72 12.79
N LEU A 82 4.53 9.53 12.25
CA LEU A 82 3.19 9.02 11.96
C LEU A 82 2.65 8.11 13.08
N GLY A 83 3.39 7.94 14.17
CA GLY A 83 3.02 7.10 15.31
C GLY A 83 2.98 5.60 14.95
N PHE A 84 3.97 5.13 14.22
CA PHE A 84 4.28 3.70 14.06
C PHE A 84 5.37 3.30 15.06
N GLU A 85 5.32 2.06 15.50
CA GLU A 85 6.26 1.48 16.45
C GLU A 85 7.59 1.13 15.78
N SER A 86 8.66 1.00 16.57
CA SER A 86 10.01 0.77 16.04
C SER A 86 10.18 -0.54 15.26
N ASP A 87 9.37 -1.55 15.57
CA ASP A 87 9.35 -2.88 14.97
C ASP A 87 8.27 -3.06 13.90
N ASP A 88 7.52 -1.98 13.60
CA ASP A 88 6.68 -1.91 12.40
C ASP A 88 7.55 -1.93 11.15
N TRP A 89 6.93 -2.15 9.98
CA TRP A 89 7.67 -2.30 8.74
C TRP A 89 7.43 -1.15 7.78
N PHE A 90 8.47 -0.75 7.06
CA PHE A 90 8.35 0.12 5.90
C PHE A 90 8.96 -0.49 4.64
N TYR A 91 8.49 -0.02 3.50
CA TYR A 91 8.87 -0.48 2.17
C TYR A 91 9.06 0.74 1.27
N HIS A 92 10.23 0.84 0.64
CA HIS A 92 10.40 1.65 -0.56
C HIS A 92 9.88 0.85 -1.75
N VAL A 93 8.75 1.28 -2.31
CA VAL A 93 8.03 0.48 -3.32
C VAL A 93 8.63 0.70 -4.69
N GLY A 94 9.33 -0.34 -5.13
CA GLY A 94 10.15 -0.35 -6.33
C GLY A 94 11.56 0.11 -6.01
N ALA A 95 12.53 -0.77 -6.26
CA ALA A 95 13.94 -0.44 -6.12
C ALA A 95 14.30 0.71 -7.06
N MET A 96 15.12 1.66 -6.61
CA MET A 96 15.69 2.68 -7.50
C MET A 96 16.50 1.97 -8.58
N GLY A 97 15.98 1.93 -9.81
CA GLY A 97 16.72 1.42 -10.96
C GLY A 97 17.97 2.26 -11.19
N GLY A 98 19.01 1.65 -11.78
CA GLY A 98 20.22 2.38 -12.14
C GLY A 98 19.90 3.53 -13.10
N GLY A 99 19.79 4.75 -12.58
CA GLY A 99 19.50 5.96 -13.36
C GLY A 99 18.33 6.81 -12.84
N PHE A 100 17.44 6.29 -12.01
CA PHE A 100 16.35 7.08 -11.43
C PHE A 100 16.75 7.64 -10.06
N GLY A 101 16.92 8.96 -9.97
CA GLY A 101 17.23 9.67 -8.71
C GLY A 101 16.01 10.31 -8.03
N GLY A 102 14.80 9.99 -8.49
CA GLY A 102 13.56 10.53 -7.93
C GLY A 102 13.07 9.77 -6.71
N GLN A 103 12.04 10.30 -6.05
CA GLN A 103 11.40 9.61 -4.92
C GLN A 103 10.57 8.41 -5.43
N VAL A 104 10.61 7.31 -4.68
CA VAL A 104 9.72 6.16 -4.84
C VAL A 104 8.67 6.15 -3.72
N PRO A 105 7.48 5.56 -3.95
CA PRO A 105 6.44 5.51 -2.92
C PRO A 105 6.95 4.82 -1.66
N LEU A 106 6.48 5.31 -0.51
CA LEU A 106 6.72 4.67 0.79
C LEU A 106 5.42 3.97 1.21
N LEU A 107 5.51 2.71 1.65
CA LEU A 107 4.44 2.00 2.33
C LEU A 107 4.91 1.69 3.76
N ILE A 108 4.06 1.93 4.75
CA ILE A 108 4.30 1.61 6.16
C ILE A 108 3.17 0.70 6.66
N VAL A 109 3.54 -0.38 7.33
CA VAL A 109 2.67 -1.44 7.84
C VAL A 109 2.89 -1.58 9.34
N GLY A 110 1.86 -1.27 10.11
CA GLY A 110 1.87 -1.28 11.57
C GLY A 110 1.18 -2.50 12.15
N PHE A 111 1.83 -3.15 13.11
CA PHE A 111 1.38 -4.37 13.73
C PHE A 111 0.94 -4.14 15.18
N ASP A 112 -0.02 -4.92 15.65
CA ASP A 112 -0.31 -5.03 17.07
C ASP A 112 0.68 -5.97 17.79
N ARG A 113 0.50 -6.13 19.11
CA ARG A 113 1.33 -7.02 19.93
C ARG A 113 1.22 -8.51 19.56
N ALA A 114 0.17 -8.91 18.84
CA ALA A 114 0.00 -10.26 18.33
C ALA A 114 0.62 -10.44 16.93
N GLY A 115 1.21 -9.38 16.37
CA GLY A 115 1.79 -9.36 15.03
C GLY A 115 0.75 -9.27 13.92
N VAL A 116 -0.44 -8.74 14.19
CA VAL A 116 -1.52 -8.53 13.21
C VAL A 116 -1.48 -7.09 12.70
N VAL A 117 -1.63 -6.89 11.39
CA VAL A 117 -1.68 -5.55 10.79
C VAL A 117 -2.95 -4.83 11.24
N ILE A 118 -2.76 -3.70 11.94
CA ILE A 118 -3.85 -2.82 12.41
C ILE A 118 -3.82 -1.44 11.78
N LYS A 119 -2.73 -1.10 11.09
CA LYS A 119 -2.51 0.23 10.51
C LYS A 119 -1.69 0.12 9.24
N VAL A 120 -2.08 0.82 8.20
CA VAL A 120 -1.33 0.90 6.94
C VAL A 120 -1.34 2.36 6.47
N TRP A 121 -0.21 2.83 5.96
CA TRP A 121 -0.09 4.20 5.46
C TRP A 121 0.86 4.24 4.25
N ASN A 122 0.65 5.19 3.34
CA ASN A 122 1.57 5.41 2.23
C ASN A 122 1.90 6.88 1.96
N LEU A 123 3.11 7.13 1.44
CA LEU A 123 3.50 8.39 0.84
C LEU A 123 3.34 8.32 -0.67
N ARG A 124 2.51 9.21 -1.22
CA ARG A 124 2.40 9.41 -2.67
C ARG A 124 3.59 10.22 -3.16
N THR A 125 4.16 9.86 -4.31
CA THR A 125 5.26 10.62 -4.92
C THR A 125 4.80 11.65 -5.95
N HIS A 126 3.51 11.65 -6.35
CA HIS A 126 2.92 12.57 -7.31
C HIS A 126 1.42 12.82 -7.02
N GLU A 127 0.95 14.05 -7.21
CA GLU A 127 -0.47 14.46 -7.25
C GLU A 127 -0.99 14.51 -8.68
#